data_AF-A0A940QEE8-F1
#
_entry.id   AF-A0A940QEE8-F1
#
_cell.length_a   1.000
_cell.length_b   1.000
_cell.length_c   1.000
_cell.angle_alpha   90.00
_cell.angle_beta   90.00
_cell.angle_gamma   90.00
#
_symmetry.space_group_name_H-M   'P 1'
#
loop_
_entity.id
_entity.type
_entity.pdbx_description
1 polymer ?
#
loop_
_entity_poly.entity_id
_entity_poly.type
_entity_poly.pdbx_seq_one_letter_code
_entity_poly.pdbx_strand_id
1 'polypeptide(L)'
;MKAIFKLLNPDNTMSINRQLAHAIGLAEAVVYGALLSKYAYYDQHGLLTDGDWFYSTVEDLEESTALTARQQRRCIDTLIKSGLIQCKVQGMPAKRYFCINDDTELLAGILSNGSKSSCDKSAQLDGAVKQSESVTNGITEPSSTSDGSAPVMTKAHNLFYPNVTTCSNEKEEQDFTKPPNCSIYKTKEIKPKLINPINQSEDICKRSDYSQIIRDNTECDFLIQQNPEKKETILELIDIIVDTVCSTKPTIRVNGEDIPHDIVKSVFLKLNSSHIEYVLDAMDNNISDVRNIRSYLITALYNSRLTLNSYWKSRVNHDMNKR
;
A
#
# COMPACT_ATOMS: atom_id res chain seq x y z
N MET A 1 -3.84 -43.76 -6.68
CA MET A 1 -3.79 -42.40 -6.09
C MET A 1 -3.91 -41.40 -7.24
N LYS A 2 -4.82 -40.42 -7.18
CA LYS A 2 -4.97 -39.44 -8.28
C LYS A 2 -3.65 -38.69 -8.49
N ALA A 3 -3.28 -38.40 -9.74
CA ALA A 3 -2.02 -37.72 -10.09
C ALA A 3 -1.82 -36.42 -9.29
N ILE A 4 -2.91 -35.71 -8.99
CA ILE A 4 -2.91 -34.49 -8.19
C ILE A 4 -2.31 -34.66 -6.78
N PHE A 5 -2.50 -35.80 -6.11
CA PHE A 5 -1.94 -36.05 -4.78
C PHE A 5 -0.44 -36.34 -4.82
N LYS A 6 0.06 -36.88 -5.94
CA LYS A 6 1.50 -37.06 -6.15
C LYS A 6 2.20 -35.72 -6.42
N LEU A 7 1.50 -34.80 -7.09
CA LEU A 7 2.00 -33.46 -7.39
C LEU A 7 1.99 -32.53 -6.18
N LEU A 8 0.89 -32.51 -5.42
CA LEU A 8 0.71 -31.65 -4.24
C LEU A 8 1.26 -32.27 -2.95
N ASN A 9 2.30 -33.12 -3.04
CA ASN A 9 2.90 -33.93 -1.96
C ASN A 9 2.47 -33.49 -0.53
N PRO A 10 1.83 -34.35 0.28
CA PRO A 10 1.36 -33.96 1.63
C PRO A 10 2.46 -33.37 2.52
N ASP A 11 3.72 -33.79 2.33
CA ASP A 11 4.86 -33.28 3.10
C ASP A 11 5.21 -31.81 2.78
N ASN A 12 4.70 -31.27 1.67
CA ASN A 12 4.86 -29.86 1.26
C ASN A 12 3.59 -29.03 1.54
N THR A 13 2.80 -29.43 2.54
CA THR A 13 1.59 -28.70 2.96
C THR A 13 1.82 -27.97 4.28
N MET A 14 1.30 -26.75 4.37
CA MET A 14 1.28 -26.01 5.63
C MET A 14 0.03 -26.35 6.43
N SER A 15 0.20 -26.78 7.67
CA SER A 15 -0.91 -26.98 8.61
C SER A 15 -1.09 -25.74 9.49
N ILE A 16 -2.34 -25.33 9.70
CA ILE A 16 -2.67 -24.09 10.42
C ILE A 16 -3.81 -24.36 11.39
N ASN A 17 -3.70 -23.84 12.62
CA ASN A 17 -4.78 -23.89 13.59
C ASN A 17 -5.91 -22.94 13.16
N ARG A 18 -7.08 -23.51 12.86
CA ARG A 18 -8.26 -22.75 12.39
C ARG A 18 -8.76 -21.72 13.40
N GLN A 19 -8.79 -22.05 14.69
CA GLN A 19 -9.26 -21.11 15.72
C GLN A 19 -8.30 -19.93 15.84
N LEU A 20 -7.00 -20.21 15.80
CA LEU A 20 -5.98 -19.16 15.78
C LEU A 20 -6.14 -18.27 14.55
N ALA A 21 -6.30 -18.86 13.36
CA ALA A 21 -6.50 -18.12 12.12
C ALA A 21 -7.73 -17.20 12.15
N HIS A 22 -8.83 -17.62 12.81
CA HIS A 22 -10.00 -16.76 13.00
C HIS A 22 -9.76 -15.62 14.02
N ALA A 23 -8.88 -15.82 15.00
CA ALA A 23 -8.60 -14.84 16.04
C ALA A 23 -7.62 -13.74 15.59
N ILE A 24 -6.50 -14.13 14.96
CA ILE A 24 -5.41 -13.21 14.60
C ILE A 24 -5.28 -12.97 13.09
N GLY A 25 -5.91 -13.81 12.26
CA GLY A 25 -5.82 -13.77 10.80
C GLY A 25 -5.07 -14.98 10.22
N LEU A 26 -5.38 -15.31 8.96
CA LEU A 26 -4.84 -16.48 8.28
C LEU A 26 -3.32 -16.36 8.07
N ALA A 27 -2.86 -15.23 7.53
CA ALA A 27 -1.45 -15.00 7.25
C ALA A 27 -0.62 -14.97 8.54
N GLU A 28 -1.16 -14.36 9.59
CA GLU A 28 -0.56 -14.29 10.91
C GLU A 28 -0.42 -15.68 11.53
N ALA A 29 -1.45 -16.53 11.42
CA ALA A 29 -1.40 -17.91 11.88
C ALA A 29 -0.41 -18.77 11.08
N VAL A 30 -0.28 -18.53 9.77
CA VAL A 30 0.73 -19.17 8.90
C VAL A 30 2.14 -18.82 9.35
N VAL A 31 2.42 -17.53 9.55
CA VAL A 31 3.74 -17.05 10.03
C VAL A 31 4.06 -17.62 11.40
N TYR A 32 3.08 -17.63 12.32
CA TYR A 32 3.27 -18.19 13.64
C TYR A 32 3.60 -19.69 13.60
N GLY A 33 2.91 -20.46 12.74
CA GLY A 33 3.21 -21.87 12.52
C GLY A 33 4.63 -22.09 11.99
N ALA A 34 5.06 -21.30 11.00
CA ALA A 34 6.42 -21.38 10.46
C ALA A 34 7.49 -21.07 11.52
N LEU A 35 7.25 -20.06 12.37
CA LEU A 35 8.14 -19.72 13.49
C LEU A 35 8.20 -20.84 14.54
N LEU A 36 7.07 -21.47 14.89
CA LEU A 36 7.03 -22.64 15.79
C LEU A 36 7.83 -23.81 15.22
N SER A 37 7.68 -24.12 13.93
CA SER A 37 8.45 -25.17 13.27
C SER A 37 9.96 -24.85 13.29
N LYS A 38 10.33 -23.59 13.06
CA LYS A 38 11.72 -23.15 13.13
C LYS A 38 12.27 -23.26 14.57
N TYR A 39 11.49 -22.86 15.58
CA TYR A 39 11.86 -23.01 16.99
C TYR A 39 12.12 -24.48 17.34
N ALA A 40 11.19 -25.38 17.02
CA ALA A 40 11.34 -26.81 17.29
C ALA A 40 12.59 -27.40 16.63
N TYR A 41 12.94 -26.94 15.42
CA TYR A 41 14.19 -27.33 14.77
C TYR A 41 15.42 -26.86 15.56
N TYR A 42 15.45 -25.59 16.02
CA TYR A 42 16.59 -25.05 16.77
C TYR A 42 16.75 -25.72 18.13
N ASP A 43 15.65 -25.97 18.83
CA ASP A 43 15.62 -26.65 20.13
C ASP A 43 16.20 -28.06 20.03
N GLN A 44 15.71 -28.87 19.08
CA GLN A 44 16.19 -30.24 18.85
C GLN A 44 17.68 -30.32 18.51
N HIS A 45 18.25 -29.27 17.93
CA HIS A 45 19.66 -29.22 17.52
C HIS A 45 20.53 -28.42 18.50
N GLY A 46 19.98 -27.91 19.61
CA GLY A 46 20.72 -27.10 20.58
C GLY A 46 21.29 -25.80 20.00
N LEU A 47 20.58 -25.20 19.03
CA LEU A 47 20.98 -23.97 18.33
C LEU A 47 20.32 -22.71 18.89
N LEU A 48 19.52 -22.84 19.95
CA LEU A 48 18.91 -21.70 20.63
C LEU A 48 19.99 -20.84 21.30
N THR A 49 19.79 -19.53 21.22
CA THR A 49 20.63 -18.51 21.87
C THR A 49 20.10 -18.21 23.27
N ASP A 50 20.87 -17.48 24.09
CA ASP A 50 20.48 -17.10 25.46
C ASP A 50 19.04 -16.59 25.56
N GLY A 51 18.18 -17.31 26.28
CA GLY A 51 16.77 -17.01 26.48
C GLY A 51 15.83 -17.50 25.38
N ASP A 52 16.09 -18.69 24.83
CA ASP A 52 15.24 -19.37 23.83
C ASP A 52 15.02 -18.57 22.54
N TRP A 53 16.03 -17.77 22.16
CA TRP A 53 16.00 -16.99 20.93
C TRP A 53 16.55 -17.80 19.75
N PHE A 54 15.87 -17.73 18.61
CA PHE A 54 16.35 -18.26 17.33
C PHE A 54 16.23 -17.19 16.26
N TYR A 55 16.96 -17.32 15.16
CA TYR A 55 16.85 -16.37 14.05
C TYR A 55 16.05 -16.93 12.87
N SER A 56 15.41 -16.02 12.14
CA SER A 56 14.81 -16.32 10.84
C SER A 56 14.94 -15.09 9.93
N THR A 57 15.50 -15.30 8.74
CA THR A 57 15.71 -14.24 7.75
C THR A 57 14.38 -13.89 7.05
N VAL A 58 14.40 -12.94 6.12
CA VAL A 58 13.21 -12.63 5.30
C VAL A 58 12.98 -13.74 4.29
N GLU A 59 14.07 -14.21 3.71
CA GLU A 59 14.11 -15.24 2.69
C GLU A 59 13.65 -16.60 3.25
N ASP A 60 14.13 -16.98 4.44
CA ASP A 60 13.71 -18.22 5.13
C ASP A 60 12.19 -18.24 5.39
N LEU A 61 11.64 -17.09 5.79
CA LEU A 61 10.23 -16.97 6.13
C LEU A 61 9.37 -16.91 4.86
N GLU A 62 9.87 -16.29 3.79
CA GLU A 62 9.21 -16.27 2.48
C GLU A 62 9.16 -17.66 1.85
N GLU A 63 10.26 -18.43 1.92
CA GLU A 63 10.31 -19.81 1.43
C GLU A 63 9.28 -20.71 2.13
N SER A 64 9.11 -20.53 3.44
CA SER A 64 8.19 -21.35 4.24
C SER A 64 6.74 -20.91 4.21
N THR A 65 6.44 -19.65 3.87
CA THR A 65 5.07 -19.09 3.97
C THR A 65 4.52 -18.54 2.66
N ALA A 66 5.37 -18.35 1.64
CA ALA A 66 5.10 -17.60 0.41
C ALA A 66 4.68 -16.13 0.62
N LEU A 67 4.96 -15.56 1.80
CA LEU A 67 4.64 -14.18 2.13
C LEU A 67 5.82 -13.25 1.87
N THR A 68 5.54 -12.15 1.19
CA THR A 68 6.54 -11.10 0.91
C THR A 68 7.02 -10.43 2.19
N ALA A 69 8.21 -9.82 2.17
CA ALA A 69 8.78 -9.09 3.31
C ALA A 69 7.79 -8.11 4.00
N ARG A 70 6.94 -7.44 3.21
CA ARG A 70 5.89 -6.54 3.71
C ARG A 70 4.80 -7.27 4.47
N GLN A 71 4.29 -8.37 3.89
CA GLN A 71 3.27 -9.20 4.54
C GLN A 71 3.82 -9.80 5.82
N GLN A 72 5.07 -10.29 5.80
CA GLN A 72 5.76 -10.79 6.99
C GLN A 72 5.83 -9.72 8.08
N ARG A 73 6.27 -8.49 7.77
CA ARG A 73 6.38 -7.40 8.75
C ARG A 73 5.05 -7.14 9.42
N ARG A 74 3.97 -7.00 8.65
CA ARG A 74 2.61 -6.80 9.17
C ARG A 74 2.16 -7.96 10.08
N CYS A 75 2.45 -9.20 9.68
CA CYS A 75 2.10 -10.37 10.47
C CYS A 75 2.88 -10.40 11.79
N ILE A 76 4.19 -10.18 11.73
CA ILE A 76 5.07 -10.13 12.90
C ILE A 76 4.62 -9.04 13.87
N ASP A 77 4.30 -7.84 13.39
CA ASP A 77 3.79 -6.74 14.23
C ASP A 77 2.49 -7.13 14.95
N THR A 78 1.62 -7.88 14.26
CA THR A 78 0.35 -8.36 14.83
C THR A 78 0.59 -9.44 15.89
N LEU A 79 1.52 -10.37 15.62
CA LEU A 79 1.90 -11.41 16.57
C LEU A 79 2.57 -10.84 17.83
N ILE A 80 3.42 -9.82 17.69
CA ILE A 80 4.02 -9.09 18.82
C ILE A 80 2.94 -8.38 19.63
N LYS A 81 2.01 -7.67 18.98
CA LYS A 81 0.89 -7.00 19.66
C LYS A 81 -0.02 -7.98 20.40
N SER A 82 -0.20 -9.18 19.86
CA SER A 82 -0.98 -10.24 20.52
C SER A 82 -0.23 -10.90 21.68
N GLY A 83 1.06 -10.63 21.84
CA GLY A 83 1.90 -11.23 22.87
C GLY A 83 2.28 -12.68 22.61
N LEU A 84 2.17 -13.17 21.37
CA LEU A 84 2.55 -14.55 21.02
C LEU A 84 4.05 -14.72 20.76
N ILE A 85 4.72 -13.66 20.29
CA ILE A 85 6.15 -13.67 19.99
C ILE A 85 6.82 -12.36 20.42
N GLN A 86 8.14 -12.42 20.59
CA GLN A 86 9.02 -11.26 20.68
C GLN A 86 9.98 -11.26 19.49
N CYS A 87 10.37 -10.07 19.01
CA CYS A 87 11.29 -9.92 17.89
C CYS A 87 12.34 -8.85 18.21
N LYS A 88 13.61 -9.12 17.88
CA LYS A 88 14.71 -8.14 17.96
C LYS A 88 15.67 -8.32 16.80
N VAL A 89 16.29 -7.24 16.33
CA VAL A 89 17.31 -7.30 15.28
C VAL A 89 18.68 -7.27 15.94
N GLN A 90 19.53 -8.27 15.65
CA GLN A 90 20.84 -8.42 16.28
C GLN A 90 21.87 -9.02 15.32
N GLY A 91 23.15 -8.84 15.65
CA GLY A 91 24.29 -9.39 14.92
C GLY A 91 24.78 -8.54 13.75
N MET A 92 25.87 -8.98 13.13
CA MET A 92 26.42 -8.46 11.87
C MET A 92 26.74 -9.65 10.95
N PRO A 93 26.10 -9.77 9.77
CA PRO A 93 24.98 -8.95 9.28
C PRO A 93 23.75 -9.03 10.20
N ALA A 94 22.95 -7.98 10.22
CA ALA A 94 21.80 -7.86 11.09
C ALA A 94 20.72 -8.90 10.72
N LYS A 95 20.29 -9.71 11.69
CA LYS A 95 19.26 -10.74 11.53
C LYS A 95 18.12 -10.51 12.52
N ARG A 96 16.90 -10.95 12.15
CA ARG A 96 15.74 -10.96 13.05
C ARG A 96 15.81 -12.21 13.93
N TYR A 97 15.88 -11.99 15.23
CA TYR A 97 15.76 -13.00 16.27
C TYR A 97 14.34 -12.97 16.82
N PHE A 98 13.79 -14.15 17.05
CA PHE A 98 12.46 -14.39 17.59
C PHE A 98 12.55 -15.22 18.86
N CYS A 99 11.61 -14.98 19.78
CA CYS A 99 11.37 -15.77 20.96
C CYS A 99 9.87 -16.02 21.05
N ILE A 100 9.47 -17.26 21.33
CA ILE A 100 8.08 -17.66 21.45
C ILE A 100 7.66 -17.49 22.91
N ASN A 101 6.49 -16.90 23.15
CA ASN A 101 5.97 -16.76 24.50
C ASN A 101 5.16 -18.01 24.87
N ASP A 102 5.59 -18.74 25.89
CA ASP A 102 4.98 -19.99 26.35
C ASP A 102 3.78 -19.80 27.31
N ASP A 103 3.17 -18.61 27.32
CA ASP A 103 2.01 -18.32 28.17
C ASP A 103 0.75 -19.05 27.64
N THR A 104 0.46 -20.19 28.26
CA THR A 104 -0.69 -21.04 27.91
C THR A 104 -2.04 -20.36 28.15
N GLU A 105 -2.15 -19.45 29.13
CA GLU A 105 -3.40 -18.76 29.45
C GLU A 105 -3.74 -17.72 28.37
N LEU A 106 -2.72 -16.98 27.93
CA LEU A 106 -2.83 -16.02 26.82
C LEU A 106 -3.26 -16.74 25.53
N LEU A 107 -2.61 -17.84 25.19
CA LEU A 107 -2.93 -18.61 23.99
C LEU A 107 -4.37 -19.17 24.06
N ALA A 108 -4.79 -19.72 25.19
CA ALA A 108 -6.14 -20.22 25.40
C ALA A 108 -7.20 -19.11 25.25
N GLY A 109 -6.91 -17.90 25.72
CA GLY A 109 -7.75 -16.72 25.55
C GLY A 109 -7.93 -16.34 24.07
N ILE A 110 -6.83 -16.31 23.30
CA ILE A 110 -6.87 -16.01 21.86
C ILE A 110 -7.68 -17.07 21.09
N LEU A 111 -7.46 -18.36 21.37
CA LEU A 111 -8.20 -19.45 20.71
C LEU A 111 -9.70 -19.41 21.02
N SER A 112 -10.06 -19.04 22.25
CA SER A 112 -11.45 -18.88 22.69
C SER A 112 -12.18 -17.74 21.97
N ASN A 113 -11.45 -16.71 21.52
CA ASN A 113 -12.03 -15.64 20.68
C ASN A 113 -12.27 -16.11 19.25
N GLY A 114 -11.39 -16.97 18.73
CA GLY A 114 -11.52 -17.54 17.39
C GLY A 114 -12.71 -18.49 17.22
N SER A 115 -13.03 -19.27 18.24
CA SER A 115 -14.16 -20.23 18.21
C SER A 115 -15.54 -19.55 18.16
N LYS A 116 -15.72 -18.42 18.85
CA LYS A 116 -16.97 -17.64 18.89
C LYS A 116 -17.41 -17.11 17.53
N SER A 117 -16.47 -16.85 16.62
CA SER A 117 -16.79 -16.39 15.26
C SER A 117 -17.51 -17.43 14.39
N SER A 118 -17.50 -18.71 14.80
CA SER A 118 -18.07 -19.83 14.03
C SER A 118 -19.47 -20.28 14.47
N CYS A 119 -19.88 -20.03 15.72
CA CYS A 119 -21.13 -20.56 16.28
C CYS A 119 -22.40 -19.79 15.92
N ASP A 120 -22.29 -18.53 15.46
CA ASP A 120 -23.46 -17.70 15.16
C ASP A 120 -24.08 -17.98 13.77
N LYS A 121 -23.47 -18.85 12.95
CA LYS A 121 -23.94 -19.17 11.59
C LYS A 121 -24.60 -20.54 11.44
N SER A 122 -24.59 -21.39 12.48
CA SER A 122 -25.11 -22.77 12.41
C SER A 122 -26.47 -22.99 13.09
N ALA A 123 -27.14 -21.94 13.58
CA ALA A 123 -28.39 -22.07 14.33
C ALA A 123 -29.69 -21.92 13.48
N GLN A 124 -29.62 -21.98 12.15
CA GLN A 124 -30.78 -21.72 11.30
C GLN A 124 -30.89 -22.67 10.10
N LEU A 125 -30.72 -23.97 10.32
CA LEU A 125 -31.17 -25.02 9.40
C LEU A 125 -31.55 -26.25 10.22
N ASP A 126 -32.68 -26.17 10.94
CA ASP A 126 -33.46 -27.35 11.29
C ASP A 126 -34.93 -26.92 11.55
N GLY A 127 -35.82 -27.41 10.68
CA GLY A 127 -37.27 -27.40 10.92
C GLY A 127 -38.12 -26.74 9.82
N ALA A 128 -38.46 -27.51 8.77
CA ALA A 128 -39.85 -27.74 8.32
C ALA A 128 -39.89 -28.43 6.94
N VAL A 129 -40.07 -29.75 6.96
CA VAL A 129 -40.56 -30.52 5.80
C VAL A 129 -42.08 -30.49 5.84
N LYS A 130 -42.74 -30.01 4.76
CA LYS A 130 -44.07 -30.46 4.33
C LYS A 130 -44.12 -30.53 2.81
N GLN A 131 -44.52 -31.71 2.32
CA GLN A 131 -44.77 -32.07 0.92
C GLN A 131 -46.01 -31.37 0.37
N SER A 132 -46.02 -30.99 -0.90
CA SER A 132 -46.87 -31.58 -1.96
C SER A 132 -46.84 -30.76 -3.26
N GLU A 133 -47.09 -31.46 -4.36
CA GLU A 133 -46.75 -31.18 -5.76
C GLU A 133 -47.68 -30.18 -6.47
N SER A 134 -47.18 -29.51 -7.53
CA SER A 134 -47.65 -29.67 -8.93
C SER A 134 -47.10 -28.60 -9.90
N VAL A 135 -46.53 -29.04 -11.04
CA VAL A 135 -46.83 -28.64 -12.45
C VAL A 135 -46.83 -27.12 -12.76
N THR A 136 -46.06 -26.48 -13.66
CA THR A 136 -45.50 -26.82 -14.99
C THR A 136 -44.52 -25.74 -15.47
N ASN A 137 -43.54 -26.17 -16.27
CA ASN A 137 -42.89 -25.59 -17.47
C ASN A 137 -42.93 -24.08 -17.77
N GLY A 138 -41.76 -23.54 -18.14
CA GLY A 138 -41.64 -22.33 -18.97
C GLY A 138 -40.21 -21.80 -19.14
N ILE A 139 -39.40 -22.47 -19.98
CA ILE A 139 -38.17 -21.92 -20.58
C ILE A 139 -38.58 -20.81 -21.56
N THR A 140 -37.96 -19.62 -21.53
CA THR A 140 -37.30 -18.94 -22.68
C THR A 140 -36.63 -17.62 -22.21
N GLU A 141 -35.34 -17.43 -22.52
CA GLU A 141 -34.71 -16.09 -22.58
C GLU A 141 -35.03 -15.39 -23.94
N PRO A 142 -34.29 -14.34 -24.38
CA PRO A 142 -34.62 -12.93 -24.25
C PRO A 142 -35.03 -12.32 -25.61
N SER A 143 -35.65 -11.14 -25.62
CA SER A 143 -35.67 -10.31 -26.83
C SER A 143 -35.74 -8.82 -26.56
N SER A 144 -34.90 -8.13 -27.33
CA SER A 144 -34.83 -6.71 -27.66
C SER A 144 -36.16 -6.12 -28.15
N THR A 145 -36.37 -4.82 -27.94
CA THR A 145 -36.65 -3.84 -29.02
C THR A 145 -36.61 -2.40 -28.49
N SER A 146 -36.32 -1.50 -29.44
CA SER A 146 -36.18 -0.05 -29.40
C SER A 146 -37.45 0.71 -29.00
N ASP A 147 -37.30 1.93 -28.49
CA ASP A 147 -37.61 3.14 -29.26
C ASP A 147 -37.23 4.41 -28.50
N GLY A 148 -36.75 5.39 -29.26
CA GLY A 148 -36.24 6.65 -28.77
C GLY A 148 -37.31 7.72 -28.57
N SER A 149 -36.97 8.72 -27.77
CA SER A 149 -37.40 10.10 -27.93
C SER A 149 -36.43 11.02 -27.21
N ALA A 150 -35.79 11.91 -27.98
CA ALA A 150 -35.02 13.04 -27.47
C ALA A 150 -35.94 14.08 -26.82
N PRO A 151 -35.39 15.00 -26.00
CA PRO A 151 -35.09 16.30 -26.59
C PRO A 151 -33.77 16.96 -26.13
N VAL A 152 -33.11 17.58 -27.11
CA VAL A 152 -32.57 18.97 -27.14
C VAL A 152 -31.65 19.48 -26.00
N MET A 153 -30.36 19.56 -26.35
CA MET A 153 -29.37 20.64 -26.15
C MET A 153 -29.46 21.55 -24.91
N THR A 154 -28.41 21.51 -24.09
CA THR A 154 -27.68 22.73 -23.69
C THR A 154 -26.19 22.41 -23.50
N LYS A 155 -25.34 23.22 -24.11
CA LYS A 155 -23.88 23.17 -24.06
C LYS A 155 -23.37 23.30 -22.62
N ALA A 156 -22.46 22.41 -22.22
CA ALA A 156 -21.53 22.68 -21.13
C ALA A 156 -20.17 22.09 -21.48
N HIS A 157 -19.28 22.93 -21.99
CA HIS A 157 -17.85 22.65 -22.02
C HIS A 157 -17.32 22.85 -20.61
N ASN A 158 -17.04 21.77 -19.88
CA ASN A 158 -16.29 21.82 -18.61
C ASN A 158 -15.18 20.77 -18.64
N LEU A 159 -14.14 21.05 -19.43
CA LEU A 159 -12.82 20.51 -19.16
C LEU A 159 -12.22 21.40 -18.07
N PHE A 160 -12.27 20.92 -16.84
CA PHE A 160 -11.65 21.58 -15.69
C PHE A 160 -10.14 21.36 -15.76
N TYR A 161 -9.45 22.25 -16.49
CA TYR A 161 -8.03 22.51 -16.28
C TYR A 161 -7.92 23.46 -15.07
N PRO A 162 -6.95 23.26 -14.16
CA PRO A 162 -6.77 24.16 -13.02
C PRO A 162 -6.34 25.53 -13.54
N ASN A 163 -7.26 26.50 -13.50
CA ASN A 163 -6.99 27.90 -13.84
C ASN A 163 -6.03 28.50 -12.80
N VAL A 164 -4.91 29.04 -13.30
CA VAL A 164 -4.02 29.91 -12.54
C VAL A 164 -4.65 31.31 -12.49
N THR A 165 -5.02 31.77 -11.31
CA THR A 165 -5.49 33.15 -11.09
C THR A 165 -4.32 34.13 -11.22
N THR A 166 -4.44 35.08 -12.15
CA THR A 166 -3.61 36.27 -12.32
C THR A 166 -3.98 37.36 -11.30
N CYS A 167 -3.00 38.00 -10.68
CA CYS A 167 -2.97 39.37 -10.11
C CYS A 167 -1.53 39.57 -9.56
N SER A 168 -0.83 40.70 -9.60
CA SER A 168 -0.82 41.96 -10.33
C SER A 168 0.59 42.53 -10.10
N ASN A 169 1.08 43.35 -11.04
CA ASN A 169 2.43 43.91 -11.09
C ASN A 169 2.89 44.61 -9.79
N GLU A 170 4.14 44.36 -9.38
CA GLU A 170 5.07 45.41 -8.96
C GLU A 170 6.41 45.18 -9.65
N LYS A 171 6.92 46.24 -10.28
CA LYS A 171 8.14 46.27 -11.10
C LYS A 171 9.35 46.37 -10.19
N GLU A 172 10.40 45.61 -10.48
CA GLU A 172 11.77 46.07 -10.28
C GLU A 172 12.66 45.48 -11.39
N GLU A 173 13.44 46.36 -12.01
CA GLU A 173 14.24 46.14 -13.20
C GLU A 173 15.57 45.41 -12.92
N GLN A 174 16.24 45.05 -14.02
CA GLN A 174 17.68 44.78 -14.23
C GLN A 174 18.10 43.31 -14.17
N ASP A 175 18.99 42.79 -15.02
CA ASP A 175 19.60 43.20 -16.29
C ASP A 175 20.23 41.90 -16.86
N PHE A 176 20.16 41.71 -18.18
CA PHE A 176 20.70 40.53 -18.86
C PHE A 176 22.13 40.79 -19.32
N THR A 177 23.16 40.27 -18.63
CA THR A 177 24.46 40.02 -19.29
C THR A 177 25.25 38.83 -18.71
N LYS A 178 25.23 37.75 -19.49
CA LYS A 178 26.32 36.76 -19.77
C LYS A 178 26.67 35.65 -18.75
N PRO A 179 27.19 34.51 -19.26
CA PRO A 179 26.97 33.18 -18.68
C PRO A 179 28.30 32.48 -18.27
N PRO A 180 28.33 31.15 -18.15
CA PRO A 180 28.65 30.40 -16.93
C PRO A 180 30.14 30.05 -16.77
N ASN A 181 30.62 29.85 -15.54
CA ASN A 181 31.56 28.75 -15.32
C ASN A 181 31.74 28.35 -13.85
N CYS A 182 31.70 27.04 -13.64
CA CYS A 182 32.22 26.34 -12.47
C CYS A 182 33.73 26.61 -12.32
N SER A 183 34.19 26.94 -11.11
CA SER A 183 35.52 26.51 -10.68
C SER A 183 35.70 26.50 -9.16
N ILE A 184 35.92 25.29 -8.64
CA ILE A 184 37.08 24.90 -7.81
C ILE A 184 37.15 25.46 -6.37
N TYR A 185 37.01 24.50 -5.45
CA TYR A 185 37.28 24.43 -4.01
C TYR A 185 38.21 25.50 -3.40
N LYS A 186 37.73 26.11 -2.29
CA LYS A 186 38.57 26.53 -1.15
C LYS A 186 37.79 26.37 0.15
N THR A 187 38.20 25.37 0.92
CA THR A 187 37.73 25.05 2.28
C THR A 187 38.10 26.17 3.24
N LYS A 188 37.13 26.66 4.02
CA LYS A 188 37.39 27.38 5.27
C LYS A 188 36.75 26.59 6.40
N GLU A 189 37.61 26.06 7.27
CA GLU A 189 37.24 25.34 8.47
C GLU A 189 36.41 26.24 9.39
N ILE A 190 35.19 25.79 9.72
CA ILE A 190 34.39 26.35 10.81
C ILE A 190 34.16 25.21 11.80
N LYS A 191 34.75 25.37 13.00
CA LYS A 191 34.60 24.42 14.12
C LYS A 191 33.11 24.32 14.53
N PRO A 192 32.62 23.11 14.87
CA PRO A 192 31.20 22.80 14.90
C PRO A 192 30.54 23.37 16.15
N LYS A 193 29.38 24.04 15.98
CA LYS A 193 28.41 24.20 17.06
C LYS A 193 27.66 22.87 17.18
N LEU A 194 27.89 22.18 18.30
CA LEU A 194 27.22 20.93 18.69
C LEU A 194 25.70 21.14 18.66
N ILE A 195 25.06 20.57 17.64
CA ILE A 195 23.61 20.33 17.61
C ILE A 195 23.42 18.88 18.06
N ASN A 196 22.60 18.68 19.10
CA ASN A 196 22.29 17.37 19.71
C ASN A 196 21.93 16.31 18.65
N PRO A 197 22.65 15.19 18.53
CA PRO A 197 22.43 14.17 17.51
C PRO A 197 21.44 13.07 17.94
N ILE A 198 20.31 13.43 18.57
CA ILE A 198 19.40 12.43 19.18
C ILE A 198 18.09 12.22 18.42
N ASN A 199 17.68 13.10 17.48
CA ASN A 199 16.39 12.95 16.77
C ASN A 199 16.46 12.50 15.31
N GLN A 200 17.64 12.28 14.74
CA GLN A 200 17.75 11.93 13.31
C GLN A 200 17.48 10.44 13.03
N SER A 201 17.81 9.55 13.95
CA SER A 201 17.65 8.10 13.75
C SER A 201 16.20 7.65 13.67
N GLU A 202 15.32 8.21 14.52
CA GLU A 202 13.89 7.87 14.52
C GLU A 202 13.15 8.40 13.27
N ASP A 203 13.49 9.62 12.83
CA ASP A 203 12.81 10.25 11.69
C ASP A 203 13.28 9.65 10.35
N ILE A 204 14.54 9.23 10.25
CA ILE A 204 15.04 8.46 9.10
C ILE A 204 14.34 7.10 9.02
N CYS A 205 14.13 6.43 10.16
CA CYS A 205 13.40 5.16 10.22
C CYS A 205 11.96 5.32 9.73
N LYS A 206 11.23 6.33 10.23
CA LYS A 206 9.84 6.61 9.81
C LYS A 206 9.73 6.92 8.32
N ARG A 207 10.67 7.71 7.77
CA ARG A 207 10.67 8.03 6.34
C ARG A 207 10.91 6.79 5.47
N SER A 208 11.81 5.91 5.90
CA SER A 208 12.05 4.63 5.23
C SER A 208 10.81 3.73 5.26
N ASP A 209 10.10 3.69 6.39
CA ASP A 209 8.86 2.92 6.53
C ASP A 209 7.76 3.43 5.58
N TYR A 210 7.54 4.76 5.53
CA TYR A 210 6.57 5.34 4.60
C TYR A 210 6.97 5.13 3.14
N SER A 211 8.27 5.23 2.80
CA SER A 211 8.77 4.96 1.46
C SER A 211 8.40 3.55 0.99
N GLN A 212 8.61 2.55 1.85
CA GLN A 212 8.24 1.18 1.53
C GLN A 212 6.72 1.03 1.36
N ILE A 213 5.94 1.52 2.33
CA ILE A 213 4.46 1.43 2.27
C ILE A 213 3.91 2.06 0.99
N ILE A 214 4.42 3.24 0.61
CA ILE A 214 3.98 3.96 -0.59
C ILE A 214 4.36 3.17 -1.84
N ARG A 215 5.62 2.73 -1.96
CA ARG A 215 6.09 1.92 -3.10
C ARG A 215 5.23 0.68 -3.32
N ASP A 216 4.89 0.01 -2.22
CA ASP A 216 4.06 -1.20 -2.25
C ASP A 216 2.61 -0.89 -2.61
N ASN A 217 2.02 0.18 -2.06
CA ASN A 217 0.64 0.56 -2.36
C ASN A 217 0.48 1.01 -3.81
N THR A 218 1.47 1.70 -4.36
CA THR A 218 1.47 2.17 -5.75
C THR A 218 1.97 1.15 -6.76
N GLU A 219 2.42 -0.03 -6.30
CA GLU A 219 3.02 -1.07 -7.14
C GLU A 219 4.15 -0.50 -8.03
N CYS A 220 5.03 0.31 -7.40
CA CYS A 220 6.03 1.12 -8.10
C CYS A 220 6.90 0.29 -9.07
N ASP A 221 7.33 -0.89 -8.64
CA ASP A 221 8.20 -1.75 -9.44
C ASP A 221 7.48 -2.28 -10.70
N PHE A 222 6.19 -2.60 -10.57
CA PHE A 222 5.36 -3.03 -11.70
C PHE A 222 5.13 -1.89 -12.70
N LEU A 223 4.84 -0.68 -12.22
CA LEU A 223 4.66 0.49 -13.08
C LEU A 223 5.93 0.82 -13.89
N ILE A 224 7.10 0.71 -13.27
CA ILE A 224 8.40 0.89 -13.93
C ILE A 224 8.64 -0.21 -14.97
N GLN A 225 8.25 -1.46 -14.67
CA GLN A 225 8.38 -2.57 -15.61
C GLN A 225 7.49 -2.37 -16.85
N GLN A 226 6.27 -1.85 -16.68
CA GLN A 226 5.36 -1.58 -17.80
C GLN A 226 5.76 -0.36 -18.63
N ASN A 227 6.35 0.66 -18.00
CA ASN A 227 6.69 1.94 -18.64
C ASN A 227 8.16 2.31 -18.33
N PRO A 228 9.15 1.57 -18.87
CA PRO A 228 10.56 1.77 -18.53
C PRO A 228 11.07 3.18 -18.88
N GLU A 229 10.52 3.81 -19.92
CA GLU A 229 10.83 5.18 -20.33
C GLU A 229 10.33 6.25 -19.35
N LYS A 230 9.31 5.93 -18.53
CA LYS A 230 8.75 6.83 -17.51
C LYS A 230 9.31 6.58 -16.11
N LYS A 231 10.33 5.72 -15.99
CA LYS A 231 10.92 5.31 -14.70
C LYS A 231 11.29 6.51 -13.81
N GLU A 232 11.98 7.50 -14.36
CA GLU A 232 12.42 8.67 -13.59
C GLU A 232 11.23 9.48 -13.07
N THR A 233 10.23 9.73 -13.92
CA THR A 233 8.99 10.43 -13.55
C THR A 233 8.19 9.67 -12.50
N ILE A 234 8.10 8.34 -12.62
CA ILE A 234 7.42 7.49 -11.62
C ILE A 234 8.12 7.64 -10.27
N LEU A 235 9.45 7.51 -10.24
CA LEU A 235 10.22 7.65 -9.00
C LEU A 235 10.07 9.06 -8.40
N GLU A 236 10.05 10.11 -9.23
CA GLU A 236 9.79 11.49 -8.78
C GLU A 236 8.41 11.62 -8.12
N LEU A 237 7.36 11.05 -8.72
CA LEU A 237 6.01 11.06 -8.13
C LEU A 237 6.01 10.35 -6.77
N ILE A 238 6.66 9.19 -6.66
CA ILE A 238 6.77 8.45 -5.39
C ILE A 238 7.50 9.29 -4.34
N ASP A 239 8.62 9.92 -4.69
CA ASP A 239 9.38 10.75 -3.75
C ASP A 239 8.58 11.97 -3.27
N ILE A 240 7.77 12.59 -4.15
CA ILE A 240 6.84 13.66 -3.77
C ILE A 240 5.77 13.16 -2.79
N ILE A 241 5.23 11.95 -3.00
CA ILE A 241 4.26 11.35 -2.07
C ILE A 241 4.92 11.10 -0.70
N VAL A 242 6.13 10.55 -0.68
CA VAL A 242 6.88 10.29 0.55
C VAL A 242 7.16 11.60 1.29
N ASP A 243 7.62 12.63 0.59
CA ASP A 243 7.90 13.95 1.18
C ASP A 243 6.66 14.60 1.80
N THR A 244 5.52 14.53 1.11
CA THR A 244 4.26 15.12 1.60
C THR A 244 3.75 14.39 2.83
N VAL A 245 3.76 13.05 2.81
CA VAL A 245 3.40 12.21 3.97
C VAL A 245 4.32 12.45 5.17
N CYS A 246 5.62 12.63 4.92
CA CYS A 246 6.63 12.88 5.96
C CYS A 246 6.79 14.35 6.34
N SER A 247 5.97 15.26 5.79
CA SER A 247 6.06 16.67 6.13
C SER A 247 5.73 16.91 7.62
N THR A 248 6.47 17.82 8.25
CA THR A 248 6.21 18.27 9.63
C THR A 248 5.31 19.50 9.69
N LYS A 249 4.91 20.04 8.53
CA LYS A 249 4.02 21.21 8.46
C LYS A 249 2.61 20.82 8.91
N PRO A 250 1.90 21.69 9.66
CA PRO A 250 0.54 21.41 10.11
C PRO A 250 -0.47 21.38 8.96
N THR A 251 -0.17 22.08 7.86
CA THR A 251 -1.02 22.15 6.66
C THR A 251 -0.18 22.01 5.39
N ILE A 252 -0.82 21.51 4.34
CA ILE A 252 -0.28 21.44 2.98
C ILE A 252 -1.23 22.19 2.06
N ARG A 253 -0.66 23.06 1.22
CA ARG A 253 -1.42 23.82 0.24
C ARG A 253 -1.77 22.93 -0.97
N VAL A 254 -3.07 22.78 -1.24
CA VAL A 254 -3.63 21.97 -2.34
C VAL A 254 -4.78 22.75 -2.97
N ASN A 255 -4.83 22.86 -4.31
CA ASN A 255 -5.85 23.65 -5.02
C ASN A 255 -5.93 25.14 -4.56
N GLY A 256 -4.87 25.69 -3.96
CA GLY A 256 -4.89 27.05 -3.42
C GLY A 256 -5.48 27.19 -2.01
N GLU A 257 -5.88 26.09 -1.37
CA GLU A 257 -6.36 26.03 0.01
C GLU A 257 -5.34 25.31 0.90
N ASP A 258 -5.26 25.69 2.18
CA ASP A 258 -4.38 25.03 3.14
C ASP A 258 -5.15 23.92 3.86
N ILE A 259 -4.86 22.68 3.47
CA ILE A 259 -5.52 21.47 4.00
C ILE A 259 -4.71 20.93 5.18
N PRO A 260 -5.35 20.48 6.29
CA PRO A 260 -4.65 19.81 7.38
C PRO A 260 -3.78 18.64 6.91
N HIS A 261 -2.54 18.57 7.40
CA HIS A 261 -1.56 17.56 7.01
C HIS A 261 -2.09 16.14 7.17
N ASP A 262 -2.76 15.83 8.28
CA ASP A 262 -3.29 14.49 8.56
C ASP A 262 -4.29 14.02 7.49
N ILE A 263 -5.08 14.95 6.94
CA ILE A 263 -6.04 14.66 5.87
C ILE A 263 -5.28 14.34 4.58
N VAL A 264 -4.34 15.21 4.20
CA VAL A 264 -3.51 15.00 3.00
C VAL A 264 -2.72 13.70 3.11
N LYS A 265 -2.14 13.43 4.27
CA LYS A 265 -1.43 12.18 4.59
C LYS A 265 -2.34 10.96 4.43
N SER A 266 -3.56 11.00 4.96
CA SER A 266 -4.50 9.90 4.79
C SER A 266 -4.88 9.67 3.33
N VAL A 267 -4.97 10.72 2.50
CA VAL A 267 -5.28 10.61 1.08
C VAL A 267 -4.10 9.97 0.34
N PHE A 268 -2.89 10.48 0.58
CA PHE A 268 -1.67 10.05 -0.09
C PHE A 268 -1.30 8.59 0.23
N LEU A 269 -1.47 8.15 1.47
CA LEU A 269 -1.23 6.75 1.86
C LEU A 269 -2.20 5.75 1.20
N LYS A 270 -3.32 6.23 0.66
CA LYS A 270 -4.32 5.40 -0.04
C LYS A 270 -4.16 5.42 -1.56
N LEU A 271 -3.15 6.11 -2.10
CA LEU A 271 -2.87 6.06 -3.54
C LEU A 271 -2.41 4.66 -3.95
N ASN A 272 -2.76 4.28 -5.17
CA ASN A 272 -2.40 3.00 -5.78
C ASN A 272 -1.91 3.20 -7.22
N SER A 273 -1.56 2.12 -7.92
CA SER A 273 -1.01 2.16 -9.28
C SER A 273 -1.84 2.98 -10.26
N SER A 274 -3.17 2.80 -10.27
CA SER A 274 -4.07 3.54 -11.17
C SER A 274 -4.01 5.06 -10.96
N HIS A 275 -3.78 5.53 -9.74
CA HIS A 275 -3.64 6.97 -9.47
C HIS A 275 -2.36 7.54 -10.06
N ILE A 276 -1.27 6.77 -10.03
CA ILE A 276 0.00 7.17 -10.64
C ILE A 276 -0.15 7.23 -12.16
N GLU A 277 -0.75 6.22 -12.78
CA GLU A 277 -1.05 6.21 -14.22
C GLU A 277 -1.92 7.40 -14.64
N TYR A 278 -2.94 7.72 -13.85
CA TYR A 278 -3.77 8.91 -14.05
C TYR A 278 -2.93 10.19 -14.07
N VAL A 279 -2.02 10.36 -13.11
CA VAL A 279 -1.18 11.57 -13.05
C VAL A 279 -0.19 11.62 -14.20
N LEU A 280 0.43 10.49 -14.57
CA LEU A 280 1.33 10.40 -15.73
C LEU A 280 0.61 10.81 -17.02
N ASP A 281 -0.58 10.28 -17.26
CA ASP A 281 -1.37 10.61 -18.44
C ASP A 281 -1.86 12.07 -18.41
N ALA A 282 -2.24 12.59 -17.24
CA ALA A 282 -2.60 13.99 -17.10
C ALA A 282 -1.41 14.94 -17.34
N MET A 283 -0.18 14.53 -17.01
CA MET A 283 1.04 15.27 -17.32
C MET A 283 1.32 15.31 -18.82
N ASP A 284 1.25 14.17 -19.48
CA ASP A 284 1.52 14.05 -20.92
C ASP A 284 0.52 14.87 -21.76
N ASN A 285 -0.73 14.98 -21.30
CA ASN A 285 -1.78 15.73 -21.97
C ASN A 285 -1.86 17.21 -21.54
N ASN A 286 -1.00 17.68 -20.65
CA ASN A 286 -1.00 19.08 -20.22
C ASN A 286 -0.21 19.96 -21.21
N ILE A 287 -0.92 20.90 -21.84
CA ILE A 287 -0.36 21.83 -22.85
C ILE A 287 0.08 23.15 -22.19
N SER A 288 -0.30 23.40 -20.94
CA SER A 288 -0.01 24.65 -20.23
C SER A 288 1.35 24.60 -19.54
N ASP A 289 2.05 25.74 -19.53
CA ASP A 289 3.34 25.88 -18.83
C ASP A 289 3.14 25.85 -17.30
N VAL A 290 3.83 24.91 -16.63
CA VAL A 290 3.70 24.68 -15.19
C VAL A 290 4.84 25.37 -14.46
N ARG A 291 4.58 26.62 -14.02
CA ARG A 291 5.57 27.44 -13.29
C ARG A 291 6.03 26.83 -11.96
N ASN A 292 5.18 26.06 -11.28
CA ASN A 292 5.51 25.36 -10.04
C ASN A 292 5.12 23.88 -10.15
N ILE A 293 6.04 23.09 -10.71
CA ILE A 293 5.81 21.67 -10.99
C ILE A 293 5.45 20.87 -9.74
N ARG A 294 6.12 21.11 -8.62
CA ARG A 294 5.87 20.35 -7.38
C ARG A 294 4.45 20.57 -6.86
N SER A 295 3.98 21.81 -6.82
CA SER A 295 2.62 22.12 -6.32
C SER A 295 1.55 21.56 -7.25
N TYR A 296 1.81 21.57 -8.56
CA TYR A 296 0.97 20.92 -9.56
C TYR A 296 0.86 19.41 -9.31
N LEU A 297 1.99 18.71 -9.11
CA LEU A 297 2.00 17.27 -8.87
C LEU A 297 1.31 16.87 -7.57
N ILE A 298 1.55 17.60 -6.47
CA ILE A 298 0.83 17.38 -5.20
C ILE A 298 -0.68 17.53 -5.41
N THR A 299 -1.09 18.54 -6.16
CA THR A 299 -2.50 18.80 -6.44
C THR A 299 -3.11 17.71 -7.32
N ALA A 300 -2.41 17.28 -8.38
CA ALA A 300 -2.85 16.21 -9.26
C ALA A 300 -2.98 14.87 -8.51
N LEU A 301 -1.99 14.53 -7.68
CA LEU A 301 -1.99 13.33 -6.84
C LEU A 301 -3.13 13.36 -5.82
N TYR A 302 -3.36 14.48 -5.14
CA TYR A 302 -4.47 14.61 -4.19
C TYR A 302 -5.84 14.43 -4.88
N ASN A 303 -6.05 15.13 -5.99
CA ASN A 303 -7.32 15.12 -6.72
C ASN A 303 -7.57 13.78 -7.45
N SER A 304 -6.52 13.01 -7.76
CA SER A 304 -6.63 11.73 -8.47
C SER A 304 -7.66 10.79 -7.83
N ARG A 305 -7.74 10.74 -6.49
CA ARG A 305 -8.71 9.92 -5.74
C ARG A 305 -10.16 10.24 -6.05
N LEU A 306 -10.46 11.47 -6.45
CA LEU A 306 -11.80 11.96 -6.74
C LEU A 306 -12.11 11.91 -8.24
N THR A 307 -11.13 12.25 -9.08
CA THR A 307 -11.37 12.51 -10.51
C THR A 307 -11.02 11.33 -11.41
N LEU A 308 -10.28 10.33 -10.93
CA LEU A 308 -9.77 9.21 -11.74
C LEU A 308 -10.88 8.48 -12.52
N ASN A 309 -11.96 8.08 -11.84
CA ASN A 309 -13.04 7.33 -12.49
C ASN A 309 -13.72 8.13 -13.60
N SER A 310 -14.04 9.40 -13.33
CA SER A 310 -14.66 10.29 -14.31
C SER A 310 -13.75 10.55 -15.50
N TYR A 311 -12.44 10.68 -15.25
CA TYR A 311 -11.43 10.92 -16.28
C TYR A 311 -11.33 9.75 -17.27
N TRP A 312 -11.18 8.52 -16.78
CA TRP A 312 -11.12 7.34 -17.64
C TRP A 312 -12.44 7.10 -18.38
N LYS A 313 -13.58 7.27 -17.72
CA LYS A 313 -14.91 7.17 -18.36
C LYS A 313 -15.06 8.16 -19.52
N SER A 314 -14.64 9.41 -19.32
CA SER A 314 -14.72 10.44 -20.35
C SER A 314 -13.82 10.10 -21.54
N ARG A 315 -12.61 9.58 -21.29
CA ARG A 315 -11.65 9.24 -22.35
C ARG A 315 -12.13 8.07 -23.20
N VAL A 316 -12.60 7.00 -22.55
CA VAL A 316 -13.19 5.85 -23.25
C VAL A 316 -14.38 6.29 -24.12
N ASN A 317 -15.31 7.09 -23.58
CA ASN A 317 -16.45 7.57 -24.36
C ASN A 317 -16.04 8.40 -25.58
N HIS A 318 -15.04 9.26 -25.42
CA HIS A 318 -14.51 10.07 -26.51
C HIS A 318 -13.86 9.21 -27.60
N ASP A 319 -13.08 8.19 -27.22
CA ASP A 319 -12.41 7.31 -28.17
C ASP A 319 -13.39 6.37 -28.89
N MET A 320 -14.46 5.94 -28.21
CA MET A 320 -15.54 5.16 -28.81
C MET A 320 -16.38 5.98 -29.79
N ASN A 321 -16.60 7.27 -29.52
CA ASN A 321 -17.39 8.16 -30.37
C ASN A 321 -16.58 8.81 -31.52
N LYS A 322 -15.27 8.54 -31.59
CA LYS A 322 -14.38 8.99 -32.67
C LYS A 322 -14.31 8.01 -33.86
N ARG A 323 -15.10 6.94 -33.84
CA ARG A 323 -15.26 5.97 -34.94
C ARG A 323 -16.51 6.29 -35.75
#